data_AF-A0AA86M9Z7-F1
#
_entry.id   AF-A0AA86M9Z7-F1
#
_cell.length_a   1.000
_cell.length_b   1.000
_cell.length_c   1.000
_cell.angle_alpha   90.00
_cell.angle_beta   90.00
_cell.angle_gamma   90.00
#
_symmetry.space_group_name_H-M   'P 1'
#
loop_
_entity.id
_entity.type
_entity.pdbx_description
1 polymer ?
#
loop_
_entity_poly.entity_id
_entity_poly.type
_entity_poly.pdbx_seq_one_letter_code
_entity_poly.pdbx_strand_id
1 'polypeptide(L)'
;MPVVAALLCLVLFSIMPAVAADYTGGVHLDRSKVPRGCSTCHLKFNFKDGGGPETCIVCHGDPSRLTRQYAGMPRGFAPREADMKNIEEEFRKPFRHPTFDSRGIHRGGETLPERDPRMPRHADCVDCHNPHHVSSTNKFAGIKGRRVGNLVSTVTTEFELCYRCHAESANLPGRFGNKRAEFASTNPSFHPIEAEGKNTAVVSLIRPYKERKESPGDVSTISCGDCHGSESSSGPRGPHGSLNEHILVENYSTRDNQPESPHAYALCYRCHDRSSILGNESFKYHARHIQGTGGIAGSNGTSCYTCHNSHGSVEYKYLIRFNRSVVSPNSQGQLKFVEKGISTFRGECYLSCHGVDHNPRVY
;
A
#
# COMPACT_ATOMS: atom_id res chain seq x y z
N MET A 1 32.99 -43.08 67.11
CA MET A 1 33.25 -43.35 65.68
C MET A 1 32.12 -42.73 64.87
N PRO A 2 32.42 -41.92 63.85
CA PRO A 2 31.51 -40.90 63.35
C PRO A 2 30.46 -41.46 62.39
N VAL A 3 29.23 -40.96 62.50
CA VAL A 3 28.15 -41.19 61.54
C VAL A 3 28.37 -40.21 60.39
N VAL A 4 28.70 -40.74 59.22
CA VAL A 4 28.87 -39.97 57.97
C VAL A 4 27.48 -39.63 57.42
N ALA A 5 27.14 -38.35 57.41
CA ALA A 5 25.97 -37.83 56.72
C ALA A 5 26.25 -37.74 55.21
N ALA A 6 25.58 -38.56 54.41
CA ALA A 6 25.58 -38.43 52.96
C ALA A 6 24.53 -37.38 52.54
N LEU A 7 25.00 -36.19 52.17
CA LEU A 7 24.17 -35.19 51.47
C LEU A 7 23.93 -35.68 50.03
N LEU A 8 22.71 -36.10 49.72
CA LEU A 8 22.28 -36.38 48.35
C LEU A 8 21.82 -35.05 47.73
N CYS A 9 22.71 -34.37 47.00
CA CYS A 9 22.33 -33.22 46.15
C CYS A 9 21.53 -33.73 44.94
N LEU A 10 20.20 -33.67 45.03
CA LEU A 10 19.29 -33.87 43.91
C LEU A 10 19.38 -32.64 42.98
N VAL A 11 20.15 -32.77 41.90
CA VAL A 11 20.15 -31.80 40.80
C VAL A 11 18.84 -32.00 40.03
N LEU A 12 17.84 -31.17 40.35
CA LEU A 12 16.63 -31.03 39.54
C LEU A 12 17.01 -30.38 38.20
N PHE A 13 17.24 -31.21 37.18
CA PHE A 13 17.21 -30.76 35.80
C PHE A 13 15.77 -30.34 35.48
N SER A 14 15.51 -29.04 35.59
CA SER A 14 14.32 -28.41 35.03
C SER A 14 14.40 -28.53 33.50
N ILE A 15 13.88 -29.63 32.97
CA ILE A 15 13.60 -29.77 31.53
C ILE A 15 12.47 -28.79 31.25
N MET A 16 12.83 -27.56 30.88
CA MET A 16 11.88 -26.67 30.22
C MET A 16 11.45 -27.39 28.94
N PRO A 17 10.16 -27.71 28.75
CA PRO A 17 9.72 -28.16 27.46
C PRO A 17 10.00 -27.01 26.50
N ALA A 18 10.96 -27.21 25.58
CA ALA A 18 11.04 -26.39 24.39
C ALA A 18 9.69 -26.57 23.71
N VAL A 19 8.81 -25.58 23.86
CA VAL A 19 7.61 -25.48 23.05
C VAL A 19 8.15 -25.29 21.63
N ALA A 20 8.26 -26.40 20.89
CA ALA A 20 8.41 -26.35 19.46
C ALA A 20 7.16 -25.61 18.97
N ALA A 21 7.31 -24.32 18.65
CA ALA A 21 6.26 -23.59 17.98
C ALA A 21 5.87 -24.44 16.77
N ASP A 22 4.58 -24.74 16.65
CA ASP A 22 4.10 -25.60 15.58
C ASP A 22 4.28 -24.83 14.26
N TYR A 23 5.38 -25.13 13.55
CA TYR A 23 5.80 -24.48 12.31
C TYR A 23 5.04 -25.03 11.09
N THR A 24 3.83 -25.57 11.29
CA THR A 24 3.05 -26.22 10.25
C THR A 24 2.47 -25.18 9.28
N GLY A 25 2.91 -25.21 8.02
CA GLY A 25 2.27 -24.51 6.91
C GLY A 25 3.07 -23.39 6.23
N GLY A 26 4.25 -23.02 6.74
CA GLY A 26 5.12 -22.02 6.10
C GLY A 26 5.76 -22.55 4.81
N VAL A 27 5.66 -21.81 3.69
CA VAL A 27 6.15 -22.30 2.38
C VAL A 27 7.66 -22.49 2.33
N HIS A 28 8.44 -21.74 3.13
CA HIS A 28 9.89 -21.91 3.20
C HIS A 28 10.34 -23.00 4.19
N LEU A 29 9.43 -23.52 5.01
CA LEU A 29 9.71 -24.61 5.94
C LEU A 29 9.30 -25.98 5.38
N ASP A 30 8.55 -25.97 4.27
CA ASP A 30 8.18 -27.16 3.51
C ASP A 30 9.39 -27.75 2.77
N ARG A 31 9.83 -28.93 3.19
CA ARG A 31 10.97 -29.63 2.59
C ARG A 31 10.74 -30.10 1.16
N SER A 32 9.49 -30.16 0.70
CA SER A 32 9.21 -30.43 -0.72
C SER A 32 9.60 -29.24 -1.62
N LYS A 33 9.52 -28.02 -1.09
CA LYS A 33 9.84 -26.76 -1.79
C LYS A 33 11.25 -26.28 -1.50
N VAL A 34 11.70 -26.46 -0.26
CA VAL A 34 13.02 -26.07 0.25
C VAL A 34 13.75 -27.33 0.76
N PRO A 35 14.39 -28.11 -0.12
CA PRO A 35 14.87 -29.47 0.20
C PRO A 35 15.90 -29.54 1.33
N ARG A 36 16.63 -28.45 1.57
CA ARG A 36 17.61 -28.36 2.66
C ARG A 36 17.09 -27.64 3.91
N GLY A 37 15.78 -27.38 3.97
CA GLY A 37 15.11 -26.71 5.08
C GLY A 37 15.80 -25.42 5.49
N CYS A 38 15.99 -25.22 6.80
CA CYS A 38 16.60 -24.01 7.35
C CYS A 38 18.00 -23.72 6.77
N SER A 39 18.77 -24.74 6.39
CA SER A 39 20.10 -24.55 5.84
C SER A 39 20.11 -23.94 4.43
N THR A 40 19.00 -23.96 3.68
CA THR A 40 18.89 -23.22 2.42
C THR A 40 19.12 -21.71 2.64
N CYS A 41 18.59 -21.16 3.73
CA CYS A 41 18.69 -19.73 4.03
C CYS A 41 19.79 -19.43 5.05
N HIS A 42 20.02 -20.27 6.05
CA HIS A 42 20.94 -19.95 7.16
C HIS A 42 22.39 -20.42 6.95
N LEU A 43 22.67 -21.21 5.91
CA LEU A 43 24.04 -21.62 5.59
C LEU A 43 24.72 -20.56 4.70
N LYS A 44 25.80 -19.95 5.18
CA LYS A 44 26.61 -18.94 4.47
C LYS A 44 25.94 -17.60 4.16
N PHE A 45 24.68 -17.38 4.56
CA PHE A 45 24.06 -16.06 4.52
C PHE A 45 24.08 -15.39 5.90
N ASN A 46 24.19 -14.06 5.87
CA ASN A 46 24.22 -13.24 7.07
C ASN A 46 22.89 -12.49 7.21
N PHE A 47 22.16 -12.76 8.30
CA PHE A 47 20.93 -12.07 8.67
C PHE A 47 21.11 -11.15 9.89
N LYS A 48 22.33 -10.72 10.22
CA LYS A 48 22.58 -9.82 11.35
C LYS A 48 21.78 -8.54 11.29
N ASP A 49 21.52 -8.02 10.09
CA ASP A 49 20.67 -6.84 9.88
C ASP A 49 19.17 -7.19 9.75
N GLY A 50 18.76 -8.41 10.11
CA GLY A 50 17.35 -8.76 10.27
C GLY A 50 16.65 -9.39 9.06
N GLY A 51 17.28 -9.50 7.89
CA GLY A 51 16.60 -10.13 6.74
C GLY A 51 16.87 -9.52 5.37
N GLY A 52 17.94 -8.74 5.20
CA GLY A 52 18.23 -7.98 3.99
C GLY A 52 18.09 -8.75 2.67
N PRO A 53 17.94 -8.03 1.55
CA PRO A 53 17.26 -8.57 0.37
C PRO A 53 18.07 -9.58 -0.45
N GLU A 54 19.39 -9.62 -0.24
CA GLU A 54 20.33 -10.40 -1.06
C GLU A 54 20.08 -11.90 -1.00
N THR A 55 19.62 -12.43 0.13
CA THR A 55 19.35 -13.88 0.26
C THR A 55 18.07 -14.27 -0.48
N CYS A 56 17.04 -13.42 -0.43
CA CYS A 56 15.74 -13.68 -1.03
C CYS A 56 15.84 -13.76 -2.57
N ILE A 57 16.59 -12.84 -3.18
CA ILE A 57 16.73 -12.78 -4.65
C ILE A 57 17.57 -13.92 -5.25
N VAL A 58 18.25 -14.73 -4.42
CA VAL A 58 18.90 -15.95 -4.92
C VAL A 58 17.86 -16.89 -5.54
N CYS A 59 16.66 -16.95 -4.97
CA CYS A 59 15.57 -17.79 -5.46
C CYS A 59 14.47 -16.98 -6.16
N HIS A 60 14.19 -15.75 -5.68
CA HIS A 60 13.09 -14.93 -6.20
C HIS A 60 13.51 -13.88 -7.24
N GLY A 61 14.80 -13.70 -7.50
CA GLY A 61 15.34 -12.71 -8.45
C GLY A 61 15.63 -13.30 -9.83
N ASP A 62 16.68 -12.80 -10.49
CA ASP A 62 17.11 -13.29 -11.80
C ASP A 62 17.46 -14.80 -11.73
N PRO A 63 16.74 -15.67 -12.48
CA PRO A 63 16.97 -17.13 -12.45
C PRO A 63 18.41 -17.53 -12.79
N SER A 64 19.14 -16.72 -13.56
CA SER A 64 20.53 -16.97 -13.91
C SER A 64 21.50 -16.85 -12.73
N ARG A 65 21.08 -16.31 -11.58
CA ARG A 65 21.91 -16.25 -10.37
C ARG A 65 22.28 -17.66 -9.88
N LEU A 66 21.34 -18.60 -9.92
CA LEU A 66 21.57 -19.98 -9.48
C LEU A 66 22.61 -20.70 -10.34
N THR A 67 22.61 -20.45 -11.66
CA THR A 67 23.53 -21.09 -12.60
C THR A 67 24.87 -20.38 -12.73
N ARG A 68 24.95 -19.07 -12.43
CA ARG A 68 26.20 -18.30 -12.52
C ARG A 68 26.89 -18.11 -11.18
N GLN A 69 26.21 -17.48 -10.22
CA GLN A 69 26.81 -17.05 -8.95
C GLN A 69 26.78 -18.15 -7.88
N TYR A 70 25.76 -19.01 -7.92
CA TYR A 70 25.57 -20.07 -6.94
C TYR A 70 25.75 -21.48 -7.52
N ALA A 71 26.48 -21.59 -8.65
CA ALA A 71 26.73 -22.87 -9.34
C ALA A 71 27.44 -23.92 -8.46
N GLY A 72 28.30 -23.48 -7.55
CA GLY A 72 29.02 -24.33 -6.59
C GLY A 72 28.21 -24.72 -5.35
N MET A 73 26.95 -24.30 -5.25
CA MET A 73 26.10 -24.70 -4.13
C MET A 73 25.68 -26.18 -4.26
N PRO A 74 25.52 -26.87 -3.13
CA PRO A 74 25.17 -28.29 -3.17
C PRO A 74 23.84 -28.57 -3.90
N ARG A 75 23.70 -29.78 -4.48
CA ARG A 75 22.46 -30.20 -5.13
C ARG A 75 21.26 -30.05 -4.18
N GLY A 76 20.17 -29.47 -4.69
CA GLY A 76 18.94 -29.20 -3.94
C GLY A 76 19.02 -28.00 -3.01
N PHE A 77 20.05 -27.14 -3.14
CA PHE A 77 20.19 -25.91 -2.36
C PHE A 77 19.01 -24.94 -2.55
N ALA A 78 18.61 -24.70 -3.80
CA ALA A 78 17.48 -23.85 -4.18
C ALA A 78 16.36 -24.69 -4.83
N PRO A 79 15.09 -24.19 -4.82
CA PRO A 79 13.99 -24.84 -5.52
C PRO A 79 14.29 -24.91 -7.02
N ARG A 80 13.80 -25.97 -7.69
CA ARG A 80 13.87 -26.10 -9.16
C ARG A 80 12.68 -25.46 -9.87
N GLU A 81 11.82 -24.73 -9.15
CA GLU A 81 10.58 -24.22 -9.72
C GLU A 81 10.85 -23.29 -10.92
N ALA A 82 10.26 -23.65 -12.05
CA ALA A 82 10.44 -22.98 -13.35
C ALA A 82 9.66 -21.65 -13.46
N ASP A 83 8.76 -21.35 -12.51
CA ASP A 83 7.81 -20.23 -12.58
C ASP A 83 8.04 -19.14 -11.53
N MET A 84 9.20 -19.10 -10.88
CA MET A 84 9.54 -17.98 -9.99
C MET A 84 9.75 -16.72 -10.83
N LYS A 85 8.78 -15.80 -10.76
CA LYS A 85 8.88 -14.48 -11.41
C LYS A 85 10.07 -13.72 -10.83
N ASN A 86 10.84 -13.07 -11.69
CA ASN A 86 12.00 -12.27 -11.32
C ASN A 86 11.57 -11.00 -10.58
N ILE A 87 11.51 -11.05 -9.25
CA ILE A 87 11.15 -9.89 -8.42
C ILE A 87 12.18 -8.78 -8.47
N GLU A 88 13.43 -9.12 -8.75
CA GLU A 88 14.54 -8.17 -8.77
C GLU A 88 14.35 -7.11 -9.87
N GLU A 89 13.70 -7.48 -10.97
CA GLU A 89 13.39 -6.57 -12.07
C GLU A 89 12.43 -5.45 -11.66
N GLU A 90 11.46 -5.75 -10.80
CA GLU A 90 10.53 -4.74 -10.27
C GLU A 90 11.28 -3.65 -9.49
N PHE A 91 12.34 -4.03 -8.77
CA PHE A 91 13.18 -3.09 -8.04
C PHE A 91 14.22 -2.35 -8.91
N ARG A 92 14.22 -2.57 -10.24
CA ARG A 92 14.97 -1.73 -11.19
C ARG A 92 14.11 -0.62 -11.79
N LYS A 93 12.79 -0.68 -11.60
CA LYS A 93 11.85 0.33 -12.07
C LYS A 93 12.06 1.68 -11.34
N PRO A 94 11.75 2.82 -11.98
CA PRO A 94 12.02 4.14 -11.42
C PRO A 94 11.25 4.40 -10.12
N PHE A 95 10.04 3.87 -9.99
CA PHE A 95 9.24 3.99 -8.77
C PHE A 95 9.14 2.64 -8.10
N ARG A 96 9.67 2.53 -6.88
CA ARG A 96 9.80 1.27 -6.17
C ARG A 96 9.94 1.48 -4.67
N HIS A 97 9.70 0.43 -3.89
CA HIS A 97 10.12 0.43 -2.50
C HIS A 97 11.65 0.34 -2.41
N PRO A 98 12.28 1.00 -1.42
CA PRO A 98 13.73 1.19 -1.37
C PRO A 98 14.52 -0.03 -0.85
N THR A 99 14.06 -1.24 -1.18
CA THR A 99 14.63 -2.50 -0.67
C THR A 99 16.10 -2.67 -1.00
N PHE A 100 16.54 -2.27 -2.19
CA PHE A 100 17.95 -2.33 -2.56
C PHE A 100 18.69 -1.00 -2.43
N ASP A 101 17.96 0.08 -2.15
CA ASP A 101 18.49 1.45 -2.11
C ASP A 101 19.07 1.80 -0.74
N SER A 102 18.55 1.22 0.35
CA SER A 102 18.89 1.56 1.73
C SER A 102 19.31 0.33 2.54
N ARG A 103 20.57 -0.10 2.36
CA ARG A 103 21.12 -1.32 2.97
C ARG A 103 21.57 -1.11 4.41
N GLY A 104 21.38 -2.13 5.25
CA GLY A 104 21.93 -2.19 6.62
C GLY A 104 21.22 -1.30 7.64
N ILE A 105 20.07 -0.73 7.28
CA ILE A 105 19.25 0.11 8.14
C ILE A 105 18.30 -0.75 8.98
N HIS A 106 17.70 -1.77 8.37
CA HIS A 106 16.74 -2.66 9.01
C HIS A 106 17.30 -3.32 10.27
N ARG A 107 16.42 -3.49 11.26
CA ARG A 107 16.70 -4.23 12.49
C ARG A 107 15.49 -5.13 12.79
N GLY A 108 15.69 -6.44 12.93
CA GLY A 108 14.59 -7.39 13.17
C GLY A 108 13.75 -7.19 14.45
N GLY A 109 14.15 -6.25 15.32
CA GLY A 109 13.42 -5.84 16.52
C GLY A 109 12.92 -4.38 16.50
N GLU A 110 13.00 -3.71 15.35
CA GLU A 110 12.56 -2.31 15.24
C GLU A 110 11.07 -2.14 15.55
N THR A 111 10.73 -0.94 16.01
CA THR A 111 9.34 -0.58 16.29
C THR A 111 8.80 0.21 15.11
N LEU A 112 7.81 -0.38 14.42
CA LEU A 112 7.04 0.30 13.38
C LEU A 112 5.61 0.59 13.88
N PRO A 113 4.98 1.72 13.49
CA PRO A 113 5.55 2.84 12.73
C PRO A 113 6.74 3.51 13.41
N GLU A 114 7.67 4.02 12.60
CA GLU A 114 8.89 4.69 13.08
C GLU A 114 8.55 5.85 14.02
N ARG A 115 9.31 6.00 15.10
CA ARG A 115 9.10 7.01 16.15
C ARG A 115 10.18 8.09 16.15
N ASP A 116 11.33 7.85 15.54
CA ASP A 116 12.39 8.85 15.37
C ASP A 116 12.32 9.46 13.95
N PRO A 117 12.03 10.77 13.82
CA PRO A 117 11.95 11.44 12.53
C PRO A 117 13.28 11.47 11.76
N ARG A 118 14.41 11.20 12.41
CA ARG A 118 15.75 11.19 11.81
C ARG A 118 16.12 9.86 11.19
N MET A 119 15.36 8.80 11.46
CA MET A 119 15.65 7.47 10.93
C MET A 119 15.40 7.44 9.42
N PRO A 120 16.39 7.03 8.61
CA PRO A 120 16.19 6.92 7.17
C PRO A 120 15.09 5.91 6.85
N ARG A 121 14.23 6.26 5.91
CA ARG A 121 13.20 5.34 5.41
C ARG A 121 13.86 4.20 4.66
N HIS A 122 13.43 2.98 4.98
CA HIS A 122 13.84 1.75 4.30
C HIS A 122 12.64 0.78 4.26
N ALA A 123 12.78 -0.30 3.51
CA ALA A 123 11.82 -1.40 3.50
C ALA A 123 12.50 -2.65 2.91
N ASP A 124 12.74 -3.66 3.73
CA ASP A 124 13.33 -4.94 3.31
C ASP A 124 12.26 -6.00 3.05
N CYS A 125 12.65 -7.11 2.41
CA CYS A 125 11.74 -8.21 2.11
C CYS A 125 10.98 -8.71 3.35
N VAL A 126 11.66 -8.75 4.49
CA VAL A 126 11.14 -9.23 5.78
C VAL A 126 10.20 -8.28 6.48
N ASP A 127 10.16 -7.00 6.07
CA ASP A 127 9.18 -6.03 6.57
C ASP A 127 7.78 -6.35 6.05
N CYS A 128 7.69 -7.02 4.90
CA CYS A 128 6.44 -7.39 4.26
C CYS A 128 6.15 -8.89 4.33
N HIS A 129 7.19 -9.73 4.32
CA HIS A 129 7.07 -11.19 4.24
C HIS A 129 7.86 -11.88 5.35
N ASN A 130 7.18 -12.59 6.24
CA ASN A 130 7.88 -13.39 7.24
C ASN A 130 8.26 -14.75 6.64
N PRO A 131 9.55 -15.05 6.40
CA PRO A 131 9.95 -16.27 5.70
C PRO A 131 9.56 -17.54 6.48
N HIS A 132 9.48 -17.50 7.80
CA HIS A 132 9.14 -18.67 8.62
C HIS A 132 7.64 -18.97 8.70
N HIS A 133 6.79 -17.97 8.49
CA HIS A 133 5.36 -18.09 8.74
C HIS A 133 4.50 -17.90 7.49
N VAL A 134 5.00 -17.21 6.46
CA VAL A 134 4.26 -16.94 5.23
C VAL A 134 3.79 -18.25 4.57
N SER A 135 2.52 -18.27 4.14
CA SER A 135 1.93 -19.39 3.42
C SER A 135 1.19 -18.91 2.17
N SER A 136 0.75 -19.86 1.33
CA SER A 136 -0.07 -19.55 0.15
C SER A 136 -1.44 -18.99 0.52
N THR A 137 -1.96 -19.30 1.72
CA THR A 137 -3.27 -18.84 2.21
C THR A 137 -3.18 -17.60 3.08
N ASN A 138 -2.06 -17.38 3.77
CA ASN A 138 -1.84 -16.21 4.61
C ASN A 138 -0.48 -15.58 4.31
N LYS A 139 -0.49 -14.55 3.47
CA LYS A 139 0.70 -13.80 3.06
C LYS A 139 1.27 -12.89 4.18
N PHE A 140 0.50 -12.62 5.24
CA PHE A 140 0.88 -11.74 6.35
C PHE A 140 1.26 -12.47 7.64
N ALA A 141 1.19 -13.81 7.62
CA ALA A 141 1.49 -14.64 8.78
C ALA A 141 2.86 -14.29 9.37
N GLY A 142 2.92 -14.11 10.70
CA GLY A 142 4.16 -13.79 11.41
C GLY A 142 4.62 -12.33 11.30
N ILE A 143 3.91 -11.46 10.59
CA ILE A 143 4.21 -10.02 10.57
C ILE A 143 3.60 -9.35 11.81
N LYS A 144 4.46 -8.66 12.56
CA LYS A 144 4.05 -7.86 13.72
C LYS A 144 3.33 -6.61 13.25
N GLY A 145 2.15 -6.36 13.79
CA GLY A 145 1.35 -5.17 13.56
C GLY A 145 1.73 -4.02 14.50
N ARG A 146 0.79 -3.10 14.68
CA ARG A 146 0.98 -1.92 15.51
C ARG A 146 1.09 -2.31 16.98
N ARG A 147 2.03 -1.67 17.69
CA ARG A 147 2.11 -1.72 19.16
C ARG A 147 1.20 -0.64 19.78
N VAL A 148 0.31 -1.05 20.68
CA VAL A 148 -0.52 -0.18 21.52
C VAL A 148 -0.28 -0.55 22.99
N GLY A 149 0.50 0.26 23.70
CA GLY A 149 1.01 -0.12 25.03
C GLY A 149 1.86 -1.39 24.95
N ASN A 150 1.51 -2.39 25.75
CA ASN A 150 2.18 -3.70 25.75
C ASN A 150 1.59 -4.68 24.73
N LEU A 151 0.46 -4.35 24.09
CA LEU A 151 -0.17 -5.19 23.09
C LEU A 151 0.47 -4.95 21.71
N VAL A 152 0.88 -6.01 21.03
CA VAL A 152 1.28 -5.98 19.63
C VAL A 152 0.23 -6.75 18.85
N SER A 153 -0.47 -6.07 17.94
CA SER A 153 -1.42 -6.75 17.05
C SER A 153 -0.68 -7.59 16.00
N THR A 154 -1.38 -8.52 15.36
CA THR A 154 -0.90 -9.18 14.14
C THR A 154 -1.43 -8.43 12.91
N VAL A 155 -0.67 -8.45 11.81
CA VAL A 155 -1.18 -7.98 10.52
C VAL A 155 -2.05 -9.08 9.90
N THR A 156 -3.27 -8.73 9.54
CA THR A 156 -4.27 -9.62 8.95
C THR A 156 -4.81 -9.11 7.63
N THR A 157 -4.75 -7.79 7.41
CA THR A 157 -5.13 -7.14 6.15
C THR A 157 -3.95 -6.41 5.48
N GLU A 158 -4.12 -6.07 4.21
CA GLU A 158 -3.07 -5.37 3.45
C GLU A 158 -2.81 -3.95 3.95
N PHE A 159 -3.87 -3.19 4.25
CA PHE A 159 -3.68 -1.82 4.73
C PHE A 159 -2.97 -1.79 6.10
N GLU A 160 -3.19 -2.78 6.96
CA GLU A 160 -2.46 -2.91 8.23
C GLU A 160 -0.95 -3.06 8.00
N LEU A 161 -0.55 -3.80 6.96
CA LEU A 161 0.84 -3.92 6.55
C LEU A 161 1.38 -2.56 6.11
N CYS A 162 0.69 -1.89 5.19
CA CYS A 162 1.09 -0.59 4.65
C CYS A 162 1.21 0.47 5.75
N TYR A 163 0.32 0.43 6.75
CA TYR A 163 0.32 1.35 7.87
C TYR A 163 1.50 1.21 8.81
N ARG A 164 2.30 0.14 8.72
CA ARG A 164 3.60 0.08 9.41
C ARG A 164 4.54 1.20 8.95
N CYS A 165 4.37 1.74 7.73
CA CYS A 165 5.28 2.75 7.16
C CYS A 165 4.57 4.00 6.59
N HIS A 166 3.31 3.89 6.17
CA HIS A 166 2.58 4.95 5.48
C HIS A 166 1.51 5.63 6.34
N ALA A 167 1.38 5.24 7.61
CA ALA A 167 0.44 5.85 8.54
C ALA A 167 1.13 6.92 9.41
N GLU A 168 1.15 6.76 10.73
CA GLU A 168 1.66 7.74 11.68
C GLU A 168 3.20 7.74 11.88
N SER A 169 3.99 7.24 10.93
CA SER A 169 5.46 7.22 11.05
C SER A 169 6.05 8.63 11.23
N ALA A 170 6.91 8.82 12.23
CA ALA A 170 7.56 10.10 12.51
C ALA A 170 8.44 10.61 11.35
N ASN A 171 8.98 9.69 10.53
CA ASN A 171 9.77 9.98 9.34
C ASN A 171 8.94 9.98 8.03
N LEU A 172 7.63 10.23 8.10
CA LEU A 172 6.84 10.53 6.89
C LEU A 172 7.44 11.75 6.17
N PRO A 173 7.67 11.70 4.84
CA PRO A 173 8.12 12.89 4.13
C PRO A 173 7.03 13.96 4.15
N GLY A 174 7.37 15.22 4.44
CA GLY A 174 6.39 16.28 4.75
C GLY A 174 5.33 16.58 3.67
N ARG A 175 5.53 16.11 2.43
CA ARG A 175 4.52 16.21 1.35
C ARG A 175 3.45 15.11 1.38
N PHE A 176 3.62 14.08 2.21
CA PHE A 176 2.69 12.95 2.33
C PHE A 176 1.97 12.96 3.68
N GLY A 177 0.65 12.81 3.64
CA GLY A 177 -0.17 12.67 4.84
C GLY A 177 -0.25 11.22 5.35
N ASN A 178 -0.63 11.09 6.63
CA ASN A 178 -0.92 9.82 7.29
C ASN A 178 -2.08 9.08 6.61
N LYS A 179 -1.80 7.94 5.97
CA LYS A 179 -2.81 7.21 5.19
C LYS A 179 -3.91 6.58 6.04
N ARG A 180 -3.59 6.12 7.26
CA ARG A 180 -4.60 5.66 8.23
C ARG A 180 -5.59 6.77 8.56
N ALA A 181 -5.11 8.01 8.70
CA ALA A 181 -5.98 9.15 8.95
C ALA A 181 -6.84 9.51 7.73
N GLU A 182 -6.35 9.33 6.51
CA GLU A 182 -7.11 9.61 5.28
C GLU A 182 -8.20 8.56 5.00
N PHE A 183 -7.92 7.28 5.27
CA PHE A 183 -8.86 6.17 5.04
C PHE A 183 -9.82 5.88 6.19
N ALA A 184 -9.67 6.57 7.32
CA ALA A 184 -10.49 6.33 8.51
C ALA A 184 -11.98 6.32 8.17
N SER A 185 -12.68 5.24 8.52
CA SER A 185 -14.10 5.09 8.24
C SER A 185 -14.98 6.13 8.94
N THR A 186 -14.42 6.89 9.89
CA THR A 186 -15.06 8.05 10.53
C THR A 186 -15.07 9.31 9.65
N ASN A 187 -14.21 9.40 8.63
CA ASN A 187 -14.13 10.55 7.74
C ASN A 187 -15.41 10.78 6.93
N PRO A 188 -15.72 12.02 6.53
CA PRO A 188 -16.83 12.32 5.62
C PRO A 188 -16.82 11.52 4.32
N SER A 189 -15.64 11.26 3.76
CA SER A 189 -15.49 10.36 2.60
C SER A 189 -14.10 9.72 2.52
N PHE A 190 -14.06 8.53 1.92
CA PHE A 190 -12.86 7.72 1.74
C PHE A 190 -13.10 6.69 0.64
N HIS A 191 -12.05 6.26 -0.06
CA HIS A 191 -12.09 5.04 -0.85
C HIS A 191 -12.15 3.82 0.07
N PRO A 192 -12.90 2.77 -0.29
CA PRO A 192 -13.31 1.74 0.65
C PRO A 192 -12.21 0.68 0.89
N ILE A 193 -11.15 1.07 1.59
CA ILE A 193 -10.02 0.20 1.97
C ILE A 193 -10.25 -0.44 3.34
N GLU A 194 -10.64 0.36 4.34
CA GLU A 194 -10.86 -0.12 5.71
C GLU A 194 -12.30 -0.61 5.96
N ALA A 195 -13.25 -0.10 5.16
CA ALA A 195 -14.68 -0.38 5.28
C ALA A 195 -15.41 -0.01 3.97
N GLU A 196 -16.64 -0.46 3.81
CA GLU A 196 -17.52 0.00 2.72
C GLU A 196 -17.71 1.53 2.77
N GLY A 197 -17.88 2.14 1.60
CA GLY A 197 -17.97 3.60 1.47
C GLY A 197 -19.17 4.19 2.23
N LYS A 198 -19.21 5.51 2.45
CA LYS A 198 -20.37 6.13 3.14
C LYS A 198 -21.50 6.57 2.23
N ASN A 199 -21.19 6.85 0.98
CA ASN A 199 -22.17 7.40 0.04
C ASN A 199 -23.19 6.32 -0.33
N THR A 200 -24.46 6.71 -0.41
CA THR A 200 -25.54 5.81 -0.83
C THR A 200 -25.58 5.60 -2.34
N ALA A 201 -24.90 6.45 -3.10
CA ALA A 201 -24.78 6.37 -4.55
C ALA A 201 -23.51 7.07 -5.04
N VAL A 202 -22.80 6.42 -5.95
CA VAL A 202 -21.61 6.84 -6.67
C VAL A 202 -21.86 6.50 -8.14
N VAL A 203 -22.48 7.44 -8.85
CA VAL A 203 -23.08 7.25 -10.19
C VAL A 203 -22.11 6.62 -11.19
N SER A 204 -20.83 6.96 -11.11
CA SER A 204 -19.83 6.49 -12.07
C SER A 204 -19.27 5.10 -11.78
N LEU A 205 -19.65 4.38 -10.72
CA LEU A 205 -19.06 3.04 -10.50
C LEU A 205 -19.44 2.05 -11.60
N ILE A 206 -18.44 1.41 -12.22
CA ILE A 206 -18.66 0.31 -13.17
C ILE A 206 -18.87 -1.01 -12.42
N ARG A 207 -19.59 -1.94 -13.02
CA ARG A 207 -19.66 -3.31 -12.48
C ARG A 207 -18.26 -3.96 -12.46
N PRO A 208 -17.91 -4.74 -11.42
CA PRO A 208 -18.75 -5.16 -10.29
C PRO A 208 -18.73 -4.21 -9.07
N TYR A 209 -18.13 -3.03 -9.18
CA TYR A 209 -17.99 -2.11 -8.04
C TYR A 209 -19.33 -1.51 -7.62
N LYS A 210 -19.56 -1.46 -6.32
CA LYS A 210 -20.77 -0.96 -5.66
C LYS A 210 -20.45 -0.27 -4.35
N GLU A 211 -21.35 0.56 -3.85
CA GLU A 211 -21.21 1.25 -2.57
C GLU A 211 -21.40 0.29 -1.39
N ARG A 212 -22.25 -0.74 -1.59
CA ARG A 212 -22.58 -1.78 -0.62
C ARG A 212 -22.52 -3.14 -1.31
N LYS A 213 -22.11 -4.16 -0.55
CA LYS A 213 -22.18 -5.55 -1.01
C LYS A 213 -23.58 -6.10 -0.75
N GLU A 214 -24.44 -5.99 -1.75
CA GLU A 214 -25.81 -6.51 -1.68
C GLU A 214 -25.90 -7.93 -2.27
N SER A 215 -25.06 -8.23 -3.27
CA SER A 215 -24.96 -9.53 -3.94
C SER A 215 -23.56 -10.14 -3.83
N PRO A 216 -23.41 -11.49 -3.94
CA PRO A 216 -22.12 -12.15 -3.83
C PRO A 216 -21.03 -11.66 -4.80
N GLY A 217 -21.43 -11.15 -5.97
CA GLY A 217 -20.52 -10.63 -6.99
C GLY A 217 -20.16 -9.15 -6.84
N ASP A 218 -20.80 -8.41 -5.91
CA ASP A 218 -20.53 -6.98 -5.73
C ASP A 218 -19.19 -6.77 -5.02
N VAL A 219 -18.46 -5.74 -5.46
CA VAL A 219 -17.21 -5.30 -4.86
C VAL A 219 -17.42 -3.94 -4.21
N SER A 220 -17.54 -3.93 -2.88
CA SER A 220 -17.76 -2.72 -2.08
C SER A 220 -16.55 -2.26 -1.27
N THR A 221 -15.50 -3.07 -1.26
CA THR A 221 -14.20 -2.77 -0.68
C THR A 221 -13.11 -3.13 -1.68
N ILE A 222 -12.09 -2.29 -1.77
CA ILE A 222 -10.89 -2.52 -2.56
C ILE A 222 -9.69 -2.70 -1.63
N SER A 223 -8.55 -3.06 -2.20
CA SER A 223 -7.27 -3.23 -1.52
C SER A 223 -6.28 -2.17 -1.97
N CYS A 224 -5.18 -2.00 -1.22
CA CYS A 224 -4.13 -1.07 -1.63
C CYS A 224 -3.51 -1.52 -2.97
N GLY A 225 -3.41 -2.84 -3.17
CA GLY A 225 -2.89 -3.49 -4.37
C GLY A 225 -3.71 -3.24 -5.64
N ASP A 226 -4.98 -2.86 -5.53
CA ASP A 226 -5.81 -2.49 -6.69
C ASP A 226 -5.36 -1.17 -7.33
N CYS A 227 -4.60 -0.36 -6.58
CA CYS A 227 -4.01 0.87 -7.07
C CYS A 227 -2.47 0.83 -7.08
N HIS A 228 -1.85 0.20 -6.09
CA HIS A 228 -0.40 0.18 -5.89
C HIS A 228 0.21 -1.20 -6.22
N GLY A 229 0.98 -1.26 -7.29
CA GLY A 229 1.57 -2.49 -7.78
C GLY A 229 2.31 -2.27 -9.09
N SER A 230 2.84 -3.37 -9.63
CA SER A 230 3.38 -3.41 -10.98
C SER A 230 2.34 -2.99 -12.01
N GLU A 231 2.74 -2.15 -12.96
CA GLU A 231 1.97 -1.83 -14.16
C GLU A 231 1.84 -3.02 -15.11
N SER A 232 2.78 -3.96 -15.02
CA SER A 232 2.73 -5.20 -15.79
C SER A 232 1.84 -6.23 -15.10
N SER A 233 0.78 -6.66 -15.79
CA SER A 233 -0.14 -7.71 -15.33
C SER A 233 0.53 -9.09 -15.24
N SER A 234 1.59 -9.33 -16.00
CA SER A 234 2.43 -10.53 -15.91
C SER A 234 3.51 -10.41 -14.84
N GLY A 235 3.72 -9.22 -14.27
CA GLY A 235 4.68 -8.97 -13.20
C GLY A 235 4.33 -9.66 -11.87
N PRO A 236 5.27 -9.72 -10.91
CA PRO A 236 4.98 -10.12 -9.55
C PRO A 236 3.91 -9.23 -8.90
N ARG A 237 3.00 -9.84 -8.13
CA ARG A 237 1.97 -9.10 -7.40
C ARG A 237 2.57 -8.39 -6.19
N GLY A 238 2.01 -7.24 -5.83
CA GLY A 238 2.41 -6.43 -4.69
C GLY A 238 3.21 -5.18 -5.10
N PRO A 239 3.39 -4.22 -4.17
CA PRO A 239 3.91 -2.89 -4.49
C PRO A 239 5.45 -2.87 -4.55
N HIS A 240 6.07 -3.72 -5.35
CA HIS A 240 7.54 -3.80 -5.44
C HIS A 240 8.10 -2.63 -6.24
N GLY A 241 7.63 -2.46 -7.47
CA GLY A 241 7.92 -1.32 -8.32
C GLY A 241 6.91 -1.15 -9.45
N SER A 242 6.96 0.01 -10.09
CA SER A 242 6.15 0.37 -11.26
C SER A 242 6.87 1.37 -12.15
N LEU A 243 6.50 1.39 -13.44
CA LEU A 243 6.85 2.49 -14.33
C LEU A 243 6.04 3.77 -14.05
N ASN A 244 4.89 3.65 -13.37
CA ASN A 244 4.06 4.79 -12.99
C ASN A 244 4.45 5.34 -11.61
N GLU A 245 4.41 6.67 -11.47
CA GLU A 245 4.73 7.37 -10.22
C GLU A 245 3.89 6.83 -9.05
N HIS A 246 4.48 6.80 -7.85
CA HIS A 246 3.85 6.25 -6.64
C HIS A 246 3.55 4.74 -6.67
N ILE A 247 4.26 3.99 -7.53
CA ILE A 247 4.12 2.53 -7.67
C ILE A 247 2.69 2.20 -8.10
N LEU A 248 2.14 2.91 -9.08
CA LEU A 248 0.75 2.74 -9.50
C LEU A 248 0.60 1.67 -10.57
N VAL A 249 -0.45 0.87 -10.50
CA VAL A 249 -0.75 -0.19 -11.50
C VAL A 249 -1.14 0.39 -12.86
N GLU A 250 -1.57 1.65 -12.90
CA GLU A 250 -1.98 2.38 -14.11
C GLU A 250 -1.59 3.85 -13.95
N ASN A 251 -1.54 4.58 -15.07
CA ASN A 251 -1.19 5.99 -15.05
C ASN A 251 -2.27 6.85 -14.34
N TYR A 252 -1.81 7.80 -13.53
CA TYR A 252 -2.63 8.81 -12.88
C TYR A 252 -1.86 10.13 -12.79
N SER A 253 -2.22 11.09 -13.65
CA SER A 253 -1.58 12.39 -13.63
C SER A 253 -2.19 13.30 -12.57
N THR A 254 -1.32 13.89 -11.75
CA THR A 254 -1.68 14.95 -10.79
C THR A 254 -1.37 16.35 -11.32
N ARG A 255 -0.91 16.47 -12.57
CA ARG A 255 -0.50 17.73 -13.19
C ARG A 255 -1.70 18.59 -13.54
N ASP A 256 -1.62 19.86 -13.18
CA ASP A 256 -2.58 20.87 -13.61
C ASP A 256 -2.38 21.26 -15.09
N ASN A 257 -3.42 21.79 -15.73
CA ASN A 257 -3.46 22.17 -17.14
C ASN A 257 -3.04 21.04 -18.10
N GLN A 258 -3.27 19.78 -17.71
CA GLN A 258 -3.08 18.63 -18.58
C GLN A 258 -4.41 18.25 -19.24
N PRO A 259 -4.43 17.98 -20.57
CA PRO A 259 -5.62 17.45 -21.23
C PRO A 259 -6.07 16.12 -20.63
N GLU A 260 -7.37 16.01 -20.38
CA GLU A 260 -8.03 14.76 -20.03
C GLU A 260 -7.86 13.73 -21.14
N SER A 261 -7.55 12.49 -20.78
CA SER A 261 -7.57 11.36 -21.70
C SER A 261 -7.78 10.04 -20.93
N PRO A 262 -8.19 8.96 -21.61
CA PRO A 262 -8.27 7.63 -21.01
C PRO A 262 -6.94 7.20 -20.35
N HIS A 263 -5.80 7.60 -20.91
CA HIS A 263 -4.49 7.28 -20.35
C HIS A 263 -4.13 8.16 -19.14
N ALA A 264 -4.44 9.45 -19.15
CA ALA A 264 -4.06 10.39 -18.08
C ALA A 264 -4.64 10.01 -16.71
N TYR A 265 -5.86 9.43 -16.70
CA TYR A 265 -6.56 9.02 -15.49
C TYR A 265 -6.96 7.53 -15.53
N ALA A 266 -6.16 6.71 -16.22
CA ALA A 266 -6.40 5.28 -16.43
C ALA A 266 -6.69 4.55 -15.11
N LEU A 267 -5.95 4.90 -14.04
CA LEU A 267 -6.16 4.34 -12.70
C LEU A 267 -7.59 4.55 -12.19
N CYS A 268 -8.13 5.77 -12.30
CA CYS A 268 -9.47 6.10 -11.85
C CYS A 268 -10.52 5.35 -12.68
N TYR A 269 -10.28 5.22 -13.98
CA TYR A 269 -11.19 4.57 -14.92
C TYR A 269 -11.26 3.05 -14.77
N ARG A 270 -10.42 2.44 -13.93
CA ARG A 270 -10.55 1.03 -13.54
C ARG A 270 -11.83 0.74 -12.75
N CYS A 271 -12.34 1.73 -12.02
CA CYS A 271 -13.52 1.59 -11.17
C CYS A 271 -14.62 2.58 -11.53
N HIS A 272 -14.28 3.68 -12.21
CA HIS A 272 -15.22 4.72 -12.60
C HIS A 272 -15.42 4.80 -14.12
N ASP A 273 -16.66 4.89 -14.56
CA ASP A 273 -17.02 5.11 -15.95
C ASP A 273 -16.65 6.52 -16.38
N ARG A 274 -15.71 6.60 -17.33
CA ARG A 274 -15.30 7.85 -17.96
C ARG A 274 -16.47 8.55 -18.63
N SER A 275 -17.41 7.81 -19.23
CA SER A 275 -18.55 8.40 -19.94
C SER A 275 -19.49 9.09 -18.96
N SER A 276 -19.83 8.45 -17.84
CA SER A 276 -20.60 9.06 -16.75
C SER A 276 -19.94 10.33 -16.19
N ILE A 277 -18.63 10.30 -15.95
CA ILE A 277 -17.87 11.46 -15.44
C ILE A 277 -17.94 12.64 -16.42
N LEU A 278 -17.64 12.41 -17.69
CA LEU A 278 -17.63 13.45 -18.73
C LEU A 278 -19.05 13.83 -19.19
N GLY A 279 -20.04 12.99 -18.91
CA GLY A 279 -21.46 13.27 -19.08
C GLY A 279 -22.01 14.25 -18.04
N ASN A 280 -21.23 14.61 -17.01
CA ASN A 280 -21.66 15.46 -15.88
C ASN A 280 -22.80 14.85 -15.05
N GLU A 281 -22.92 13.52 -15.01
CA GLU A 281 -24.05 12.83 -14.38
C GLU A 281 -24.09 13.01 -12.85
N SER A 282 -22.92 13.08 -12.21
CA SER A 282 -22.77 13.23 -10.76
C SER A 282 -22.34 14.62 -10.30
N PHE A 283 -22.02 15.52 -11.23
CA PHE A 283 -21.59 16.87 -10.91
C PHE A 283 -21.73 17.76 -12.15
N LYS A 284 -22.47 18.87 -12.05
CA LYS A 284 -22.65 19.78 -13.18
C LYS A 284 -21.31 20.40 -13.60
N TYR A 285 -21.06 20.45 -14.91
CA TYR A 285 -19.80 20.98 -15.48
C TYR A 285 -18.53 20.21 -15.07
N HIS A 286 -18.64 18.95 -14.62
CA HIS A 286 -17.48 18.10 -14.35
C HIS A 286 -16.52 18.03 -15.53
N ALA A 287 -17.04 17.77 -16.73
CA ALA A 287 -16.27 17.73 -17.97
C ALA A 287 -15.52 19.04 -18.22
N ARG A 288 -16.17 20.19 -17.99
CA ARG A 288 -15.53 21.50 -18.17
C ARG A 288 -14.33 21.67 -17.24
N HIS A 289 -14.41 21.22 -15.99
CA HIS A 289 -13.28 21.34 -15.08
C HIS A 289 -12.11 20.44 -15.48
N ILE A 290 -12.37 19.22 -15.97
CA ILE A 290 -11.30 18.25 -16.29
C ILE A 290 -10.76 18.40 -17.72
N GLN A 291 -11.62 18.73 -18.68
CA GLN A 291 -11.25 18.90 -20.10
C GLN A 291 -10.85 20.33 -20.42
N GLY A 292 -11.28 21.30 -19.60
CA GLY A 292 -11.12 22.73 -19.90
C GLY A 292 -12.17 23.22 -20.89
N THR A 293 -11.98 24.44 -21.40
CA THR A 293 -12.90 25.05 -22.38
C THR A 293 -12.39 25.00 -23.83
N GLY A 294 -11.15 24.58 -24.06
CA GLY A 294 -10.52 24.54 -25.39
C GLY A 294 -10.29 25.92 -26.03
N GLY A 295 -9.49 25.96 -27.11
CA GLY A 295 -9.23 27.15 -27.95
C GLY A 295 -7.77 27.63 -28.01
N ILE A 296 -7.44 28.49 -28.98
CA ILE A 296 -6.09 29.08 -29.21
C ILE A 296 -5.61 29.91 -28.00
N ALA A 297 -6.53 30.34 -27.14
CA ALA A 297 -6.29 31.04 -25.87
C ALA A 297 -6.94 30.32 -24.66
N GLY A 298 -7.35 29.06 -24.81
CA GLY A 298 -8.15 28.32 -23.82
C GLY A 298 -7.31 27.65 -22.73
N SER A 299 -7.76 27.72 -21.48
CA SER A 299 -7.18 26.95 -20.39
C SER A 299 -7.52 25.46 -20.56
N ASN A 300 -6.49 24.62 -20.47
CA ASN A 300 -6.66 23.19 -20.28
C ASN A 300 -7.40 22.94 -18.96
N GLY A 301 -8.05 21.79 -18.84
CA GLY A 301 -8.68 21.40 -17.59
C GLY A 301 -7.66 21.04 -16.51
N THR A 302 -8.16 20.81 -15.31
CA THR A 302 -7.38 20.47 -14.13
C THR A 302 -7.45 18.98 -13.80
N SER A 303 -6.49 18.49 -13.01
CA SER A 303 -6.46 17.08 -12.59
C SER A 303 -7.60 16.75 -11.62
N CYS A 304 -8.04 15.48 -11.60
CA CYS A 304 -8.89 14.96 -10.54
C CYS A 304 -8.28 15.26 -9.15
N TYR A 305 -6.95 15.24 -9.04
CA TYR A 305 -6.20 15.55 -7.82
C TYR A 305 -6.41 16.98 -7.31
N THR A 306 -6.82 17.90 -8.18
CA THR A 306 -7.04 19.29 -7.81
C THR A 306 -8.23 19.44 -6.85
N CYS A 307 -9.24 18.61 -7.00
CA CYS A 307 -10.45 18.64 -6.19
C CYS A 307 -10.59 17.43 -5.27
N HIS A 308 -10.12 16.26 -5.70
CA HIS A 308 -10.32 14.99 -5.00
C HIS A 308 -9.01 14.45 -4.42
N ASN A 309 -9.09 13.89 -3.22
CA ASN A 309 -8.03 13.07 -2.65
C ASN A 309 -8.27 11.59 -2.98
N SER A 310 -7.28 10.93 -3.57
CA SER A 310 -7.39 9.52 -3.97
C SER A 310 -7.51 8.51 -2.82
N HIS A 311 -7.40 8.94 -1.55
CA HIS A 311 -7.58 8.07 -0.39
C HIS A 311 -8.82 8.46 0.41
N GLY A 312 -8.91 9.72 0.82
CA GLY A 312 -10.05 10.22 1.58
C GLY A 312 -9.93 11.67 2.01
N SER A 313 -11.05 12.20 2.46
CA SER A 313 -11.18 13.57 2.93
C SER A 313 -11.74 13.61 4.33
N VAL A 314 -10.99 14.26 5.23
CA VAL A 314 -11.40 14.56 6.60
C VAL A 314 -12.38 15.75 6.67
N GLU A 315 -12.53 16.50 5.56
CA GLU A 315 -13.25 17.77 5.53
C GLU A 315 -14.63 17.64 4.89
N TYR A 316 -14.71 16.96 3.74
CA TYR A 316 -15.90 16.99 2.88
C TYR A 316 -16.25 15.61 2.33
N LYS A 317 -17.52 15.43 1.92
CA LYS A 317 -17.97 14.26 1.17
C LYS A 317 -17.34 14.21 -0.24
N TYR A 318 -17.57 13.09 -0.94
CA TYR A 318 -17.17 12.92 -2.35
C TYR A 318 -15.67 13.04 -2.62
N LEU A 319 -14.85 12.68 -1.61
CA LEU A 319 -13.39 12.78 -1.63
C LEU A 319 -12.86 14.21 -1.80
N ILE A 320 -13.71 15.23 -1.65
CA ILE A 320 -13.32 16.62 -1.92
C ILE A 320 -12.28 17.07 -0.90
N ARG A 321 -11.10 17.44 -1.38
CA ARG A 321 -10.00 18.04 -0.62
C ARG A 321 -9.14 18.83 -1.59
N PHE A 322 -9.29 20.16 -1.58
CA PHE A 322 -8.70 21.02 -2.61
C PHE A 322 -7.17 21.06 -2.53
N ASN A 323 -6.52 20.85 -3.67
CA ASN A 323 -5.07 21.00 -3.82
C ASN A 323 -4.69 22.49 -3.75
N ARG A 324 -4.04 22.88 -2.66
CA ARG A 324 -3.67 24.28 -2.36
C ARG A 324 -2.61 24.87 -3.29
N SER A 325 -1.98 24.06 -4.13
CA SER A 325 -1.07 24.54 -5.18
C SER A 325 -1.82 25.11 -6.40
N VAL A 326 -3.10 24.80 -6.54
CA VAL A 326 -3.95 25.21 -7.68
C VAL A 326 -5.16 26.02 -7.22
N VAL A 327 -5.77 25.60 -6.10
CA VAL A 327 -6.98 26.20 -5.54
C VAL A 327 -6.63 27.12 -4.37
N SER A 328 -7.16 28.34 -4.40
CA SER A 328 -6.99 29.35 -3.36
C SER A 328 -8.34 29.78 -2.77
N PRO A 329 -8.34 30.50 -1.62
CA PRO A 329 -9.57 31.13 -1.13
C PRO A 329 -10.17 32.09 -2.17
N ASN A 330 -11.49 32.17 -2.19
CA ASN A 330 -12.24 33.07 -3.06
C ASN A 330 -12.05 34.56 -2.68
N SER A 331 -12.70 35.47 -3.40
CA SER A 331 -12.66 36.92 -3.15
C SER A 331 -13.08 37.35 -1.73
N GLN A 332 -13.78 36.50 -0.99
CA GLN A 332 -14.23 36.71 0.40
C GLN A 332 -13.37 35.93 1.42
N GLY A 333 -12.24 35.37 0.99
CA GLY A 333 -11.34 34.59 1.84
C GLY A 333 -11.86 33.20 2.21
N GLN A 334 -12.88 32.68 1.51
CA GLN A 334 -13.47 31.37 1.80
C GLN A 334 -12.86 30.27 0.91
N LEU A 335 -12.56 29.12 1.51
CA LEU A 335 -12.21 27.89 0.79
C LEU A 335 -13.00 26.71 1.37
N LYS A 336 -14.12 26.35 0.75
CA LYS A 336 -14.98 25.25 1.22
C LYS A 336 -15.91 24.70 0.13
N PHE A 337 -16.38 23.48 0.37
CA PHE A 337 -17.48 22.87 -0.36
C PHE A 337 -18.69 22.72 0.57
N VAL A 338 -19.89 23.00 0.06
CA VAL A 338 -21.15 22.83 0.79
C VAL A 338 -22.10 21.97 -0.04
N GLU A 339 -22.37 20.76 0.44
CA GLU A 339 -23.37 19.88 -0.17
C GLU A 339 -24.79 20.46 -0.06
N LYS A 340 -25.61 20.29 -1.10
CA LYS A 340 -27.00 20.76 -1.15
C LYS A 340 -27.98 19.61 -1.34
N GLY A 341 -28.47 19.10 -0.21
CA GLY A 341 -29.38 17.95 -0.18
C GLY A 341 -28.61 16.63 -0.20
N ILE A 342 -29.25 15.58 0.33
CA ILE A 342 -28.65 14.24 0.39
C ILE A 342 -28.92 13.53 -0.94
N SER A 343 -27.86 13.02 -1.57
CA SER A 343 -27.97 12.21 -2.81
C SER A 343 -28.60 12.94 -4.00
N THR A 344 -28.55 14.28 -3.98
CA THR A 344 -28.98 15.15 -5.09
C THR A 344 -27.86 15.42 -6.08
N PHE A 345 -26.61 15.09 -5.71
CA PHE A 345 -25.41 15.42 -6.47
C PHE A 345 -25.23 16.93 -6.72
N ARG A 346 -25.75 17.75 -5.80
CA ARG A 346 -25.68 19.21 -5.87
C ARG A 346 -24.79 19.78 -4.77
N GLY A 347 -24.10 20.86 -5.08
CA GLY A 347 -23.22 21.52 -4.13
C GLY A 347 -22.84 22.94 -4.50
N GLU A 348 -22.27 23.64 -3.54
CA GLU A 348 -21.73 24.99 -3.70
C GLU A 348 -20.24 24.97 -3.40
N CYS A 349 -19.44 25.52 -4.32
CA CYS A 349 -18.03 25.78 -4.07
C CYS A 349 -17.81 27.24 -3.72
N TYR A 350 -16.99 27.45 -2.70
CA TYR A 350 -16.44 28.72 -2.28
C TYR A 350 -14.93 28.63 -2.43
N LEU A 351 -14.38 29.07 -3.56
CA LEU A 351 -12.95 28.97 -3.89
C LEU A 351 -12.59 29.89 -5.06
N SER A 352 -11.31 30.13 -5.27
CA SER A 352 -10.77 30.69 -6.52
C SER A 352 -9.91 29.63 -7.22
N CYS A 353 -10.11 29.46 -8.53
CA CYS A 353 -9.37 28.49 -9.33
C CYS A 353 -9.27 28.99 -10.77
N HIS A 354 -8.04 29.05 -11.32
CA HIS A 354 -7.78 29.44 -12.72
C HIS A 354 -8.41 30.80 -13.10
N GLY A 355 -8.34 31.78 -12.18
CA GLY A 355 -8.90 33.12 -12.38
C GLY A 355 -10.42 33.21 -12.24
N VAL A 356 -11.08 32.10 -11.90
CA VAL A 356 -12.52 32.02 -11.70
C VAL A 356 -12.83 32.10 -10.21
N ASP A 357 -13.65 33.08 -9.81
CA ASP A 357 -14.16 33.21 -8.45
C ASP A 357 -15.47 32.40 -8.28
N HIS A 358 -15.49 31.48 -7.32
CA HIS A 358 -16.64 30.69 -6.92
C HIS A 358 -17.15 31.23 -5.58
N ASN A 359 -18.26 31.98 -5.58
CA ASN A 359 -18.73 32.69 -4.39
C ASN A 359 -20.25 32.95 -4.29
N PRO A 360 -21.08 31.94 -3.94
CA PRO A 360 -20.87 30.55 -4.30
C PRO A 360 -21.16 30.33 -5.78
N ARG A 361 -20.48 29.36 -6.38
CA ARG A 361 -20.98 28.74 -7.62
C ARG A 361 -21.72 27.46 -7.28
N VAL A 362 -22.90 27.30 -7.87
CA VAL A 362 -23.79 26.15 -7.66
C VAL A 362 -23.55 25.13 -8.78
N TYR A 363 -23.45 23.87 -8.36
CA TYR A 363 -23.25 22.71 -9.20
C TYR A 363 -24.39 21.71 -8.99
#